data_AF-A0ABD5PQM2-F1
#
_entry.id   AF-A0ABD5PQM2-F1
#
_cell.length_a   1.000
_cell.length_b   1.000
_cell.length_c   1.000
_cell.angle_alpha   90.00
_cell.angle_beta   90.00
_cell.angle_gamma   90.00
#
_symmetry.space_group_name_H-M   'P 1'
#
loop_
_entity.id
_entity.type
_entity.pdbx_description
1 polymer ?
#
loop_
_entity_poly.entity_id
_entity_poly.type
_entity_poly.pdbx_seq_one_letter_code
_entity_poly.pdbx_strand_id
1 'polypeptide(L)'
;MASTRPSGSRPAQEPIPHRVANWLWTRLSRPGPLRPTAGGGLLTVLASVAVSIAAVGPLGSEIRIRWSVGTSYGPEHAPTLLVLATFPALVAIALVGFRGLSLLLERTDEFDAARGYYELAALLVLLALVLTQVATVTANLL
;
A
#
# COMPACT_ATOMS: atom_id res chain seq x y z
N MET A 1 40.96 -19.98 48.07
CA MET A 1 40.74 -18.88 47.11
C MET A 1 39.70 -19.33 46.09
N ALA A 2 38.48 -18.81 46.20
CA ALA A 2 37.33 -19.23 45.40
C ALA A 2 37.29 -18.46 44.07
N SER A 3 37.12 -19.19 42.96
CA SER A 3 37.02 -18.67 41.60
C SER A 3 35.56 -18.29 41.30
N THR A 4 35.29 -17.00 41.12
CA THR A 4 33.98 -16.48 40.71
C THR A 4 33.94 -16.33 39.18
N ARG A 5 33.14 -17.19 38.52
CA ARG A 5 32.77 -17.03 37.10
C ARG A 5 31.88 -15.79 36.92
N PRO A 6 32.04 -15.00 35.86
CA PRO A 6 31.11 -13.92 35.56
C PRO A 6 29.81 -14.49 35.00
N SER A 7 28.72 -14.11 35.66
CA SER A 7 27.33 -14.23 35.21
C SER A 7 27.18 -13.62 33.81
N GLY A 8 26.90 -14.45 32.81
CA GLY A 8 26.54 -13.99 31.46
C GLY A 8 25.24 -13.20 31.49
N SER A 9 25.34 -11.89 31.29
CA SER A 9 24.20 -11.02 31.01
C SER A 9 23.61 -11.39 29.65
N ARG A 10 22.41 -11.99 29.68
CA ARG A 10 21.56 -12.11 28.48
C ARG A 10 21.31 -10.70 27.94
N PRO A 11 21.61 -10.39 26.66
CA PRO A 11 21.17 -9.13 26.09
C PRO A 11 19.65 -9.10 26.13
N ALA A 12 19.10 -7.97 26.60
CA ALA A 12 17.68 -7.70 26.64
C ALA A 12 17.04 -8.09 25.31
N GLN A 13 16.08 -9.01 25.35
CA GLN A 13 15.23 -9.35 24.21
C GLN A 13 14.35 -8.15 23.92
N GLU A 14 14.89 -7.26 23.11
CA GLU A 14 14.18 -6.19 22.44
C GLU A 14 12.93 -6.76 21.75
N PRO A 15 11.71 -6.30 22.11
CA PRO A 15 10.48 -6.70 21.44
C PRO A 15 10.60 -6.74 19.91
N ILE A 16 10.44 -7.94 19.35
CA ILE A 16 10.42 -8.25 17.91
C ILE A 16 9.77 -7.18 17.00
N PRO A 17 8.67 -6.46 17.34
CA PRO A 17 8.07 -5.45 16.46
C PRO A 17 9.01 -4.32 16.03
N HIS A 18 9.89 -3.81 16.89
CA HIS A 18 10.74 -2.67 16.50
C HIS A 18 11.90 -3.05 15.60
N ARG A 19 12.39 -4.30 15.66
CA ARG A 19 13.39 -4.77 14.68
C ARG A 19 12.78 -4.88 13.29
N VAL A 20 11.56 -5.38 13.19
CA VAL A 20 10.86 -5.48 11.90
C VAL A 20 10.56 -4.09 11.35
N ALA A 21 10.10 -3.17 12.21
CA ALA A 21 9.87 -1.77 11.85
C ALA A 21 11.16 -1.07 11.40
N ASN A 22 12.26 -1.20 12.16
CA ASN A 22 13.56 -0.62 11.78
C ASN A 22 14.17 -1.27 10.53
N TRP A 23 13.97 -2.56 10.33
CA TRP A 23 14.43 -3.26 9.13
C TRP A 23 13.66 -2.83 7.88
N LEU A 24 12.34 -2.68 7.98
CA LEU A 24 11.51 -2.09 6.94
C LEU A 24 11.92 -0.63 6.68
N TRP A 25 12.13 0.14 7.74
CA TRP A 25 12.55 1.54 7.67
C TRP A 25 13.87 1.71 6.92
N THR A 26 14.88 0.91 7.26
CA THR A 26 16.20 0.96 6.63
C THR A 26 16.18 0.47 5.18
N ARG A 27 15.30 -0.46 4.80
CA ARG A 27 15.11 -0.85 3.40
C ARG A 27 14.37 0.22 2.59
N LEU A 28 13.38 0.88 3.19
CA LEU A 28 12.58 1.92 2.53
C LEU A 28 13.35 3.24 2.40
N SER A 29 14.28 3.51 3.33
CA SER A 29 15.11 4.73 3.33
C SER A 29 16.33 4.64 2.40
N ARG A 30 16.68 3.44 1.90
CA ARG A 30 17.77 3.31 0.92
C ARG A 30 17.27 3.64 -0.48
N PRO A 31 18.05 4.37 -1.30
CA PRO A 31 17.72 4.60 -2.70
C PRO A 31 17.67 3.25 -3.41
N GLY A 32 16.47 2.78 -3.70
CA GLY A 32 16.22 1.45 -4.25
C GLY A 32 15.02 1.44 -5.19
N PRO A 33 14.88 0.39 -6.02
CA PRO A 33 13.84 0.29 -7.05
C PRO A 33 12.40 0.30 -6.51
N LEU A 34 12.22 0.09 -5.20
CA LEU A 34 10.93 0.11 -4.50
C LEU A 34 10.40 1.52 -4.21
N ARG A 35 11.12 2.57 -4.58
CA ARG A 35 10.62 3.95 -4.45
C ARG A 35 9.33 4.12 -5.27
N PRO A 36 8.23 4.61 -4.67
CA PRO A 36 6.96 4.80 -5.36
C PRO A 36 7.11 5.80 -6.51
N THR A 37 7.95 6.81 -6.33
CA THR A 37 8.26 7.83 -7.33
C THR A 37 9.21 7.35 -8.43
N ALA A 38 9.96 6.26 -8.25
CA ALA A 38 10.88 5.72 -9.27
C ALA A 38 10.28 4.52 -10.05
N GLY A 39 10.02 3.39 -9.38
CA GLY A 39 9.58 2.15 -10.02
C GLY A 39 8.49 1.37 -9.26
N GLY A 40 8.46 1.48 -7.92
CA GLY A 40 7.47 0.81 -7.08
C GLY A 40 6.03 1.21 -7.38
N GLY A 41 5.81 2.48 -7.74
CA GLY A 41 4.48 2.98 -8.10
C GLY A 41 3.94 2.37 -9.39
N LEU A 42 4.80 2.18 -10.40
CA LEU A 42 4.40 1.50 -11.62
C LEU A 42 4.03 0.04 -11.37
N LEU A 43 4.78 -0.65 -10.50
CA LEU A 43 4.43 -2.01 -10.09
C LEU A 43 3.07 -2.07 -9.40
N THR A 44 2.71 -1.09 -8.58
CA THR A 44 1.37 -1.05 -7.97
C THR A 44 0.26 -0.85 -9.00
N VAL A 45 0.48 -0.03 -10.04
CA VAL A 45 -0.46 0.12 -11.16
C VAL A 45 -0.61 -1.20 -11.91
N LEU A 46 0.50 -1.85 -12.27
CA LEU A 46 0.49 -3.14 -12.98
C LEU A 46 -0.19 -4.23 -12.15
N ALA A 47 0.05 -4.29 -10.85
CA ALA A 47 -0.62 -5.20 -9.93
C ALA A 47 -2.13 -4.95 -9.91
N SER A 48 -2.54 -3.68 -9.84
CA SER A 48 -3.96 -3.30 -9.89
C SER A 48 -4.62 -3.74 -11.20
N VAL A 49 -3.95 -3.52 -12.35
CA VAL A 49 -4.43 -3.99 -13.66
C VAL A 49 -4.53 -5.51 -13.70
N ALA A 50 -3.53 -6.23 -13.21
CA ALA A 50 -3.52 -7.68 -13.19
C ALA A 50 -4.68 -8.26 -12.36
N VAL A 51 -4.93 -7.68 -11.17
CA VAL A 51 -6.08 -8.05 -10.32
C VAL A 51 -7.40 -7.77 -11.06
N SER A 52 -7.53 -6.62 -11.72
CA SER A 52 -8.74 -6.31 -12.49
C SER A 52 -8.98 -7.33 -13.59
N ILE A 53 -7.96 -7.65 -14.41
CA ILE A 53 -8.09 -8.62 -15.51
C ILE A 53 -8.47 -10.01 -14.96
N ALA A 54 -7.79 -10.46 -13.90
CA ALA A 54 -8.07 -11.76 -13.27
C ALA A 54 -9.51 -11.84 -12.72
N ALA A 55 -10.10 -10.72 -12.32
CA ALA A 55 -11.41 -10.65 -11.72
C ALA A 55 -12.57 -10.50 -12.73
N VAL A 56 -12.32 -10.11 -13.99
CA VAL A 56 -13.37 -9.91 -15.01
C VAL A 56 -14.21 -11.17 -15.24
N GLY A 57 -13.56 -12.33 -15.37
CA GLY A 57 -14.24 -13.60 -15.59
C GLY A 57 -15.17 -14.00 -14.45
N PRO A 58 -14.66 -14.12 -13.21
CA PRO A 58 -15.44 -14.66 -12.11
C PRO A 58 -16.51 -13.71 -11.53
N LEU A 59 -16.39 -12.39 -11.72
CA LEU A 59 -17.33 -11.41 -11.11
C LEU A 59 -18.63 -11.17 -11.91
N GLY A 60 -18.78 -11.72 -13.11
CA GLY A 60 -19.97 -11.48 -13.94
C GLY A 60 -20.12 -10.02 -14.41
N SER A 61 -21.32 -9.62 -14.87
CA SER A 61 -21.57 -8.28 -15.46
C SER A 61 -21.83 -7.17 -14.44
N GLU A 62 -22.25 -7.53 -13.23
CA GLU A 62 -22.56 -6.60 -12.16
C GLU A 62 -21.90 -7.04 -10.86
N ILE A 63 -21.33 -6.08 -10.13
CA ILE A 63 -20.83 -6.30 -8.78
C ILE A 63 -21.70 -5.58 -7.76
N ARG A 64 -21.84 -6.17 -6.58
CA ARG A 64 -22.44 -5.51 -5.43
C ARG A 64 -21.43 -4.52 -4.86
N ILE A 65 -21.86 -3.27 -4.73
CA ILE A 65 -21.07 -2.17 -4.16
C ILE A 65 -21.53 -1.78 -2.76
N ARG A 66 -22.66 -2.35 -2.30
CA ARG A 66 -23.27 -2.03 -1.02
C ARG A 66 -23.51 -3.29 -0.20
N TRP A 67 -22.97 -3.30 1.02
CA TRP A 67 -23.28 -4.26 2.07
C TRP A 67 -23.91 -3.47 3.22
N SER A 68 -25.24 -3.43 3.30
CA SER A 68 -25.96 -2.68 4.33
C SER A 68 -26.54 -3.61 5.39
N VAL A 69 -26.45 -3.19 6.66
CA VAL A 69 -27.20 -3.76 7.79
C VAL A 69 -28.27 -2.74 8.19
N GLY A 70 -29.45 -2.76 7.55
CA GLY A 70 -30.54 -1.80 7.83
C GLY A 70 -31.21 -1.18 6.59
N THR A 71 -31.96 -0.08 6.80
CA THR A 71 -32.86 0.53 5.80
C THR A 71 -32.13 1.03 4.54
N SER A 72 -32.80 0.85 3.40
CA SER A 72 -32.19 0.93 2.06
C SER A 72 -32.39 2.30 1.40
N TYR A 73 -31.27 2.95 1.01
CA TYR A 73 -31.29 4.09 0.09
C TYR A 73 -30.06 4.03 -0.85
N GLY A 74 -30.26 4.10 -2.17
CA GLY A 74 -29.21 4.14 -3.20
C GLY A 74 -29.03 2.86 -4.06
N PRO A 75 -28.15 2.92 -5.09
CA PRO A 75 -27.88 1.79 -5.99
C PRO A 75 -27.10 0.67 -5.27
N GLU A 76 -27.49 -0.57 -5.55
CA GLU A 76 -26.91 -1.77 -4.92
C GLU A 76 -25.79 -2.41 -5.74
N HIS A 77 -25.91 -2.31 -7.06
CA HIS A 77 -25.03 -2.93 -8.03
C HIS A 77 -24.41 -1.89 -8.96
N ALA A 78 -23.19 -2.16 -9.42
CA ALA A 78 -22.50 -1.37 -10.42
C ALA A 78 -21.95 -2.27 -11.53
N PRO A 79 -21.78 -1.77 -12.76
CA PRO A 79 -21.18 -2.53 -13.84
C PRO A 79 -19.75 -2.96 -13.47
N THR A 80 -19.47 -4.27 -13.56
CA THR A 80 -18.18 -4.87 -13.17
C THR A 80 -17.01 -4.17 -13.85
N LEU A 81 -17.12 -3.96 -15.17
CA LEU A 81 -16.06 -3.31 -15.95
C LEU A 81 -15.77 -1.89 -15.48
N LEU A 82 -16.80 -1.13 -15.11
CA LEU A 82 -16.65 0.23 -14.62
C LEU A 82 -15.88 0.24 -13.30
N VAL A 83 -16.24 -0.65 -12.37
CA VAL A 83 -15.55 -0.70 -11.08
C VAL A 83 -14.12 -1.22 -11.22
N LEU A 84 -13.91 -2.30 -12.00
CA LEU A 84 -12.58 -2.85 -12.24
C LEU A 84 -11.66 -1.89 -12.99
N ALA A 85 -12.18 -1.03 -13.86
CA ALA A 85 -11.39 0.02 -14.52
C ALA A 85 -11.08 1.20 -13.58
N THR A 86 -11.97 1.48 -12.62
CA THR A 86 -11.80 2.59 -11.68
C THR A 86 -10.60 2.40 -10.77
N PHE A 87 -10.33 1.18 -10.30
CA PHE A 87 -9.20 0.93 -9.39
C PHE A 87 -7.82 1.23 -10.01
N PRO A 88 -7.44 0.69 -11.18
CA PRO A 88 -6.20 1.05 -11.85
C PRO A 88 -6.12 2.55 -12.15
N ALA A 89 -7.24 3.18 -12.52
CA ALA A 89 -7.29 4.61 -12.77
C ALA A 89 -6.98 5.43 -11.50
N LEU A 90 -7.58 5.07 -10.35
CA LEU A 90 -7.31 5.73 -9.07
C LEU A 90 -5.84 5.55 -8.64
N VAL A 91 -5.28 4.34 -8.79
CA VAL A 91 -3.87 4.08 -8.48
C VAL A 91 -2.95 4.91 -9.38
N ALA A 92 -3.26 5.00 -10.68
CA ALA A 92 -2.49 5.81 -11.63
C ALA A 92 -2.57 7.31 -11.31
N ILE A 93 -3.77 7.83 -11.00
CA ILE A 93 -3.97 9.23 -10.59
C ILE A 93 -3.18 9.53 -9.31
N ALA A 94 -3.25 8.66 -8.31
CA ALA A 94 -2.50 8.81 -7.07
C ALA A 94 -0.98 8.83 -7.34
N LEU A 95 -0.48 7.92 -8.18
CA LEU A 95 0.93 7.87 -8.56
C LEU A 95 1.38 9.18 -9.24
N VAL A 96 0.62 9.66 -10.22
CA VAL A 96 0.92 10.92 -10.92
C VAL A 96 0.87 12.09 -9.95
N GLY A 97 -0.12 12.14 -9.05
CA GLY A 97 -0.23 13.15 -8.00
C GLY A 97 0.98 13.16 -7.07
N PHE A 98 1.39 12.00 -6.56
CA PHE A 98 2.58 11.89 -5.70
C PHE A 98 3.87 12.22 -6.44
N ARG A 99 3.99 11.90 -7.73
CA ARG A 99 5.15 12.34 -8.53
C ARG A 99 5.15 13.86 -8.73
N GLY A 100 4.02 14.45 -9.11
CA GLY A 100 3.90 15.89 -9.31
C GLY A 100 4.18 16.67 -8.04
N LEU A 101 3.63 16.23 -6.91
CA LEU A 101 3.87 16.84 -5.60
C LEU A 101 5.32 16.68 -5.15
N SER A 102 5.97 15.54 -5.42
CA SER A 102 7.40 15.36 -5.16
C SER A 102 8.25 16.34 -5.96
N LEU A 103 7.95 16.54 -7.24
CA LEU A 103 8.67 17.49 -8.10
C LEU A 103 8.49 18.95 -7.66
N LEU A 104 7.32 19.28 -7.11
CA LEU A 104 7.05 20.60 -6.57
C LEU A 104 7.85 20.84 -5.27
N LEU A 105 7.88 19.84 -4.40
CA LEU A 105 8.53 19.90 -3.09
C LEU A 105 10.06 19.77 -3.15
N GLU A 106 10.62 19.16 -4.20
CA GLU A 106 12.08 19.12 -4.44
C GLU A 106 12.73 20.51 -4.55
N ARG A 107 11.93 21.59 -4.63
CA ARG A 107 12.41 22.97 -4.58
C ARG A 107 12.67 23.50 -3.17
N THR A 108 12.40 22.73 -2.12
CA THR A 108 12.59 23.14 -0.72
C THR A 108 13.59 22.22 0.00
N ASP A 109 14.57 22.82 0.68
CA ASP A 109 15.60 22.07 1.42
C ASP A 109 15.00 21.21 2.57
N GLU A 110 13.84 21.63 3.10
CA GLU A 110 13.10 20.89 4.13
C GLU A 110 12.55 19.54 3.62
N PHE A 111 12.27 19.43 2.32
CA PHE A 111 11.73 18.21 1.74
C PHE A 111 12.75 17.08 1.72
N ASP A 112 14.04 17.38 1.54
CA ASP A 112 15.08 16.35 1.53
C ASP A 112 15.18 15.63 2.88
N ALA A 113 14.97 16.35 3.99
CA ALA A 113 14.91 15.77 5.32
C ALA A 113 13.67 14.89 5.55
N ALA A 114 12.54 15.24 4.94
CA ALA A 114 11.25 14.54 5.10
C ALA A 114 10.93 13.53 4.00
N ARG A 115 11.77 13.41 2.97
CA ARG A 115 11.54 12.60 1.76
C ARG A 115 11.17 11.15 2.05
N GLY A 116 11.79 10.54 3.06
CA GLY A 116 11.49 9.17 3.48
C GLY A 116 10.06 8.97 3.98
N TYR A 117 9.54 9.91 4.78
CA TYR A 117 8.15 9.88 5.26
C TYR A 117 7.16 10.06 4.12
N TYR A 118 7.47 10.95 3.18
CA TYR A 118 6.67 11.17 1.99
C TYR A 118 6.57 9.91 1.11
N GLU A 119 7.71 9.27 0.83
CA GLU A 119 7.76 8.04 0.03
C GLU A 119 7.02 6.90 0.73
N LEU A 120 7.13 6.77 2.06
CA LEU A 120 6.35 5.81 2.82
C LEU A 120 4.84 6.08 2.69
N ALA A 121 4.42 7.33 2.89
CA ALA A 121 3.02 7.71 2.81
C ALA A 121 2.44 7.41 1.42
N ALA A 122 3.17 7.74 0.35
CA ALA A 122 2.77 7.41 -1.02
C ALA A 122 2.63 5.90 -1.23
N LEU A 123 3.58 5.09 -0.75
CA LEU A 123 3.47 3.62 -0.82
C LEU A 123 2.27 3.08 -0.05
N LEU A 124 2.01 3.59 1.16
CA LEU A 124 0.88 3.16 1.98
C LEU A 124 -0.46 3.46 1.30
N VAL A 125 -0.59 4.64 0.68
CA VAL A 125 -1.81 5.00 -0.07
C VAL A 125 -2.00 4.08 -1.28
N LEU A 126 -0.96 3.85 -2.08
CA LEU A 126 -1.03 2.96 -3.24
C LEU A 126 -1.35 1.51 -2.81
N LEU A 127 -0.73 1.03 -1.74
CA LEU A 127 -0.99 -0.30 -1.18
C LEU A 127 -2.43 -0.40 -0.66
N ALA A 128 -2.92 0.60 0.06
CA ALA A 128 -4.28 0.62 0.57
C ALA A 128 -5.32 0.56 -0.56
N LEU A 129 -5.09 1.26 -1.67
CA LEU A 129 -5.95 1.18 -2.85
C LEU A 129 -6.00 -0.23 -3.45
N VAL A 130 -4.83 -0.88 -3.61
CA VAL A 130 -4.76 -2.25 -4.12
C VAL A 130 -5.42 -3.25 -3.15
N LEU A 131 -5.21 -3.10 -1.85
CA LEU A 131 -5.86 -3.94 -0.84
C LEU A 131 -7.39 -3.76 -0.85
N THR A 132 -7.86 -2.53 -1.03
CA THR A 132 -9.30 -2.23 -1.16
C THR A 132 -9.88 -2.88 -2.41
N GLN A 133 -9.16 -2.84 -3.53
CA GLN A 133 -9.54 -3.56 -4.75
C GLN A 133 -9.66 -5.06 -4.49
N VAL A 134 -8.64 -5.69 -3.89
CA VAL A 134 -8.65 -7.13 -3.58
C VAL A 134 -9.78 -7.49 -2.63
N ALA A 135 -10.04 -6.66 -1.61
CA ALA A 135 -11.15 -6.86 -0.68
C ALA A 135 -12.51 -6.78 -1.40
N THR A 136 -12.67 -5.80 -2.31
CA THR A 136 -13.90 -5.65 -3.10
C THR A 136 -14.14 -6.85 -4.01
N VAL A 137 -13.09 -7.33 -4.70
CA VAL A 137 -13.16 -8.53 -5.53
C VAL A 137 -13.52 -9.74 -4.68
N THR A 138 -12.78 -9.98 -3.59
CA THR A 138 -13.03 -11.12 -2.69
C THR A 138 -14.43 -11.10 -2.10
N ALA A 139 -14.92 -9.95 -1.66
CA ALA A 139 -16.26 -9.80 -1.08
C ALA A 139 -17.40 -10.03 -2.09
N ASN A 140 -17.11 -10.00 -3.39
CA ASN A 140 -18.08 -10.32 -4.45
C ASN A 140 -17.91 -11.75 -5.01
N LEU A 141 -16.86 -12.46 -4.59
CA LEU A 141 -16.64 -13.87 -4.94
C LEU A 141 -17.09 -14.84 -3.82
N LEU A 142 -17.29 -14.33 -2.61
CA LEU A 142 -17.80 -15.04 -1.43
C LEU A 142 -19.31 -14.86 -1.32
#